data_AF-W7BHV6-F1
#
_entry.id   AF-W7BHV6-F1
#
_cell.length_a   1.000
_cell.length_b   1.000
_cell.length_c   1.000
_cell.angle_alpha   90.00
_cell.angle_beta   90.00
_cell.angle_gamma   90.00
#
_symmetry.space_group_name_H-M   'P 1'
#
loop_
_entity.id
_entity.type
_entity.pdbx_description
1 polymer ?
#
loop_
_entity_poly.entity_id
_entity_poly.type
_entity_poly.pdbx_seq_one_letter_code
_entity_poly.pdbx_strand_id
1 'polypeptide(L)'
;MFYIRNILLLSELTPLFQKNFFEVNQFVKSTHYALFKQWMDKVSSSSIPEFKNIHHVEDVCANLTLFTIYANSQTLQHTSHILFSFDGKTAYLNYLEVFVGNFIGGNKKNDFHF
;
A
#
# COMPACT_ATOMS: atom_id res chain seq x y z
N MET A 1 -8.04 4.95 7.62
CA MET A 1 -8.95 5.97 8.18
C MET A 1 -8.55 7.40 7.81
N PHE A 2 -7.27 7.78 7.85
CA PHE A 2 -6.84 9.19 7.67
C PHE A 2 -7.12 9.81 6.30
N TYR A 3 -6.99 9.07 5.19
CA TYR A 3 -7.17 9.63 3.84
C TYR A 3 -8.58 10.21 3.61
N ILE A 4 -9.64 9.45 3.90
CA ILE A 4 -11.03 9.89 3.69
C ILE A 4 -11.34 11.11 4.55
N ARG A 5 -10.89 11.12 5.80
CA ARG A 5 -11.10 12.28 6.68
C ARG A 5 -10.37 13.52 6.16
N ASN A 6 -9.13 13.37 5.72
CA ASN A 6 -8.34 14.48 5.19
C ASN A 6 -8.95 15.03 3.89
N ILE A 7 -9.39 14.16 2.99
CA ILE A 7 -9.97 14.62 1.72
C ILE A 7 -11.30 15.33 1.96
N LEU A 8 -12.12 14.84 2.89
CA LEU A 8 -13.37 15.52 3.26
C LEU A 8 -13.12 16.89 3.89
N LEU A 9 -12.17 17.00 4.83
CA LEU A 9 -11.80 18.29 5.43
C LEU A 9 -11.30 19.29 4.38
N LEU A 10 -10.44 18.86 3.45
CA LEU A 10 -9.97 19.72 2.36
C LEU A 10 -11.10 20.09 1.41
N SER A 11 -12.08 19.21 1.23
CA SER A 11 -13.24 19.46 0.37
C SER A 11 -14.18 20.52 0.89
N GLU A 12 -14.15 20.82 2.20
CA GLU A 12 -14.85 21.95 2.79
C GLU A 12 -14.28 23.29 2.27
N LEU A 13 -12.99 23.33 1.91
CA LEU A 13 -12.37 24.49 1.25
C LEU A 13 -12.69 24.55 -0.24
N THR A 14 -12.52 23.42 -0.94
CA THR A 14 -12.99 23.27 -2.32
C THR A 14 -13.17 21.80 -2.71
N PRO A 15 -14.30 21.42 -3.34
CA PRO A 15 -14.53 20.05 -3.78
C PRO A 15 -13.51 19.56 -4.82
N LEU A 16 -12.76 20.48 -5.45
CA LEU A 16 -11.70 20.15 -6.40
C LEU A 16 -10.58 19.31 -5.79
N PHE A 17 -10.38 19.32 -4.47
CA PHE A 17 -9.41 18.45 -3.80
C PHE A 17 -9.74 16.96 -3.91
N GLN A 18 -10.98 16.61 -4.24
CA GLN A 18 -11.37 15.22 -4.50
C GLN A 18 -11.09 14.79 -5.94
N LYS A 19 -10.91 15.75 -6.86
CA LYS A 19 -10.84 15.49 -8.29
C LYS A 19 -9.42 15.05 -8.69
N ASN A 20 -9.35 13.99 -9.48
CA ASN A 20 -8.11 13.51 -10.05
C ASN A 20 -7.90 14.05 -11.47
N PHE A 21 -6.69 13.85 -11.97
CA PHE A 21 -6.41 13.93 -13.40
C PHE A 21 -7.21 12.87 -14.15
N PHE A 22 -7.71 13.23 -15.34
CA PHE A 22 -8.55 12.35 -16.15
C PHE A 22 -7.83 11.05 -16.50
N GLU A 23 -6.54 11.14 -16.79
CA GLU A 23 -5.66 10.03 -17.16
C GLU A 23 -5.59 8.98 -16.04
N VAL A 24 -5.61 9.41 -14.77
CA VAL A 24 -5.60 8.52 -13.61
C VAL A 24 -6.88 7.72 -13.55
N ASN A 25 -8.03 8.39 -13.68
CA ASN A 25 -9.32 7.71 -13.66
C ASN A 25 -9.48 6.76 -14.85
N GLN A 26 -9.04 7.19 -16.04
CA GLN A 26 -9.05 6.36 -17.24
C GLN A 26 -8.16 5.12 -17.07
N PHE A 27 -6.96 5.29 -16.52
CA PHE A 27 -6.04 4.18 -16.24
C PHE A 27 -6.66 3.16 -15.28
N VAL A 28 -7.24 3.62 -14.17
CA VAL A 28 -7.87 2.74 -13.19
C VAL A 28 -9.06 2.01 -13.79
N LYS A 29 -9.90 2.70 -14.56
CA LYS A 29 -11.07 2.11 -15.22
C LYS A 29 -10.71 1.12 -16.32
N SER A 30 -9.60 1.33 -17.05
CA SER A 30 -9.18 0.40 -18.11
C SER A 30 -8.42 -0.81 -17.56
N THR A 31 -7.61 -0.62 -16.52
CA THR A 31 -6.65 -1.63 -16.06
C THR A 31 -7.15 -2.41 -14.83
N HIS A 32 -7.90 -1.74 -13.95
CA HIS A 32 -8.30 -2.26 -12.64
C HIS A 32 -9.80 -2.12 -12.37
N TYR A 33 -10.62 -2.21 -13.44
CA TYR A 33 -12.06 -2.00 -13.38
C TYR A 33 -12.77 -2.83 -12.30
N ALA A 34 -12.41 -4.11 -12.14
CA ALA A 34 -13.06 -5.00 -11.19
C ALA A 34 -12.91 -4.51 -9.75
N LEU A 35 -11.71 -4.07 -9.36
CA LEU A 35 -11.44 -3.57 -8.02
C LEU A 35 -12.04 -2.17 -7.81
N PHE A 36 -12.00 -1.34 -8.85
CA PHE A 36 -12.68 -0.05 -8.86
C PHE A 36 -14.19 -0.17 -8.65
N LYS A 37 -14.83 -1.12 -9.35
CA LYS A 37 -16.26 -1.39 -9.21
C LYS A 37 -16.62 -1.85 -7.79
N GLN A 38 -15.80 -2.72 -7.20
CA GLN A 38 -16.01 -3.14 -5.80
C GLN A 38 -15.95 -1.96 -4.83
N TRP A 39 -15.02 -1.02 -5.03
CA TRP A 39 -14.96 0.19 -4.21
C TRP A 39 -16.19 1.07 -4.44
N MET A 40 -16.62 1.24 -5.68
CA MET A 40 -17.84 1.99 -6.01
C MET A 40 -19.07 1.40 -5.32
N ASP A 41 -19.25 0.08 -5.40
CA ASP A 41 -20.38 -0.62 -4.78
C ASP A 41 -20.34 -0.49 -3.26
N LYS A 42 -19.15 -0.63 -2.63
CA LYS A 42 -18.97 -0.48 -1.18
C LYS A 42 -19.21 0.94 -0.69
N VAL A 43 -18.70 1.95 -1.40
CA VAL A 43 -18.90 3.36 -1.02
C VAL A 43 -20.37 3.74 -1.18
N SER A 44 -21.03 3.27 -2.25
CA SER A 44 -22.44 3.58 -2.52
C SER A 44 -23.41 2.87 -1.57
N SER A 45 -23.09 1.64 -1.12
CA SER A 45 -23.92 0.88 -0.18
C SER A 45 -23.61 1.13 1.29
N SER A 46 -22.60 1.96 1.59
CA SER A 46 -22.17 2.18 2.96
C SER A 46 -23.14 3.06 3.76
N SER A 47 -23.35 2.67 5.02
CA SER A 47 -24.08 3.48 6.01
C SER A 47 -23.21 4.55 6.68
N ILE A 48 -21.90 4.57 6.38
CA ILE A 48 -20.93 5.50 6.99
C ILE A 48 -21.23 6.94 6.51
N PRO A 49 -21.53 7.89 7.43
CA PRO A 49 -21.91 9.26 7.08
C PRO A 49 -20.87 9.98 6.22
N GLU A 50 -19.59 9.75 6.49
CA GLU A 50 -18.46 10.38 5.80
C GLU A 50 -18.46 10.11 4.29
N PHE A 51 -18.89 8.91 3.87
CA PHE A 51 -18.96 8.58 2.45
C PHE A 51 -20.10 9.29 1.71
N LYS A 52 -21.14 9.71 2.42
CA LYS A 52 -22.25 10.50 1.84
C LYS A 52 -21.83 11.93 1.49
N ASN A 53 -20.76 12.43 2.12
CA ASN A 53 -20.24 13.78 1.90
C ASN A 53 -19.20 13.87 0.77
N ILE A 54 -18.93 12.76 0.09
CA ILE A 54 -18.04 12.74 -1.07
C ILE A 54 -18.80 13.25 -2.30
N HIS A 55 -18.26 14.30 -2.93
CA HIS A 55 -18.85 14.93 -4.11
C HIS A 55 -18.37 14.26 -5.40
N HIS A 56 -17.08 13.91 -5.46
CA HIS A 56 -16.43 13.23 -6.58
C HIS A 56 -16.14 11.77 -6.22
N VAL A 57 -17.21 10.98 -6.09
CA VAL A 57 -17.13 9.57 -5.66
C VAL A 57 -16.24 8.74 -6.59
N GLU A 58 -16.31 9.02 -7.89
CA GLU A 58 -15.51 8.33 -8.89
C GLU A 58 -14.01 8.50 -8.67
N ASP A 59 -13.55 9.73 -8.51
CA ASP A 59 -12.16 10.08 -8.28
C ASP A 59 -11.65 9.49 -6.95
N VAL A 60 -12.47 9.54 -5.90
CA VAL A 60 -12.11 8.95 -4.61
C VAL A 60 -11.99 7.42 -4.72
N CYS A 61 -12.90 6.76 -5.43
CA CYS A 61 -12.83 5.31 -5.68
C CYS A 61 -11.62 4.92 -6.53
N ALA A 62 -11.22 5.77 -7.48
CA ALA A 62 -9.99 5.55 -8.26
C ALA A 62 -8.75 5.60 -7.35
N ASN A 63 -8.67 6.56 -6.43
CA ASN A 63 -7.56 6.64 -5.48
C ASN A 63 -7.54 5.47 -4.49
N LEU A 64 -8.70 5.05 -3.97
CA LEU A 64 -8.82 3.87 -3.12
C LEU A 64 -8.36 2.59 -3.84
N THR A 65 -8.65 2.49 -5.15
CA THR A 65 -8.19 1.39 -5.99
C THR A 65 -6.67 1.37 -6.09
N LEU A 66 -6.04 2.51 -6.38
CA LEU A 66 -4.59 2.64 -6.43
C LEU A 66 -3.93 2.33 -5.09
N PHE A 67 -4.48 2.81 -3.98
CA PHE A 67 -3.97 2.48 -2.64
C PHE A 67 -4.05 0.98 -2.35
N THR A 68 -5.14 0.32 -2.75
CA THR A 68 -5.30 -1.12 -2.55
C THR A 68 -4.27 -1.90 -3.37
N ILE A 69 -4.03 -1.49 -4.62
CA ILE A 69 -3.00 -2.09 -5.47
C ILE A 69 -1.62 -1.91 -4.85
N TYR A 70 -1.30 -0.70 -4.38
CA TYR A 70 -0.03 -0.41 -3.72
C TYR A 70 0.17 -1.22 -2.43
N ALA A 71 -0.87 -1.36 -1.60
CA ALA A 71 -0.81 -2.20 -0.42
C ALA A 71 -0.59 -3.67 -0.76
N ASN A 72 -1.25 -4.16 -1.81
CA ASN A 72 -1.11 -5.55 -2.29
C ASN A 72 0.25 -5.81 -2.96
N SER A 73 0.84 -4.82 -3.64
CA SER A 73 2.17 -4.97 -4.23
C SER A 73 3.25 -4.98 -3.15
N GLN A 74 3.10 -4.19 -2.08
CA GLN A 74 4.02 -4.23 -0.95
C GLN A 74 3.96 -5.55 -0.17
N THR A 75 2.79 -6.15 0.01
CA THR A 75 2.70 -7.47 0.64
C THR A 75 3.37 -8.56 -0.19
N LEU A 76 3.33 -8.45 -1.53
CA LEU A 76 4.07 -9.34 -2.43
C LEU A 76 5.59 -9.07 -2.42
N GLN A 77 6.01 -7.83 -2.17
CA GLN A 77 7.42 -7.41 -2.11
C GLN A 77 8.02 -7.42 -0.70
N HIS A 78 7.33 -7.97 0.29
CA HIS A 78 7.81 -7.96 1.67
C HIS A 78 9.02 -8.89 1.83
N THR A 79 10.23 -8.40 1.53
CA THR A 79 11.48 -9.06 1.88
C THR A 79 11.51 -9.15 3.40
N SER A 80 11.38 -10.35 3.97
CA SER A 80 11.48 -10.51 5.42
C SER A 80 12.89 -10.14 5.85
N HIS A 81 13.04 -9.06 6.60
CA HIS A 81 14.29 -8.68 7.22
C HIS A 81 14.50 -9.58 8.44
N ILE A 82 15.53 -10.42 8.42
CA ILE A 82 15.88 -11.28 9.55
C ILE A 82 17.18 -10.73 10.12
N LEU A 83 17.11 -10.25 11.36
CA LEU A 83 18.29 -9.84 12.12
C LEU A 83 18.87 -11.07 12.82
N PHE A 84 20.14 -11.36 12.53
CA PHE A 84 20.91 -12.34 13.28
C PHE A 84 21.86 -11.61 14.22
N SER A 85 21.68 -11.79 15.52
CA SER A 85 22.66 -11.36 16.53
C SER A 85 23.43 -12.58 17.02
N PHE A 86 24.75 -12.49 16.97
CA PHE A 86 25.66 -13.55 17.41
C PHE A 86 26.67 -12.97 18.39
N ASP A 87 26.83 -13.61 19.54
CA ASP A 87 27.88 -13.30 20.50
C ASP A 87 28.94 -14.43 20.43
N GLY A 88 30.18 -14.09 20.05
CA GLY A 88 31.25 -15.07 19.87
C GLY A 88 32.51 -14.55 19.17
N LYS A 89 33.53 -15.42 19.03
CA LYS A 89 34.80 -15.09 18.34
C LYS A 89 34.56 -14.81 16.86
N THR A 90 35.10 -13.70 16.37
CA THR A 90 34.95 -13.12 15.02
C THR A 90 35.17 -14.09 13.86
N ALA A 91 35.97 -15.15 14.05
CA ALA A 91 36.23 -16.15 13.02
C ALA A 91 35.01 -17.01 12.65
N TYR A 92 34.03 -17.19 13.56
CA TYR A 92 32.82 -17.98 13.29
C TYR A 92 31.72 -17.17 12.58
N LEU A 93 31.80 -15.85 12.61
CA LEU A 93 30.77 -14.96 12.08
C LEU A 93 30.70 -15.00 10.55
N ASN A 94 31.86 -14.98 9.88
CA ASN A 94 31.92 -15.08 8.41
C ASN A 94 31.37 -16.42 7.90
N TYR A 95 31.61 -17.51 8.64
CA TYR A 95 31.05 -18.82 8.29
C TYR A 95 29.51 -18.83 8.42
N LEU A 96 28.99 -18.24 9.49
CA LEU A 96 27.54 -18.15 9.74
C LEU A 96 26.85 -17.25 8.71
N GLU A 97 27.47 -16.13 8.32
CA GLU A 97 26.95 -15.24 7.28
C GLU A 97 26.80 -15.97 5.93
N VAL A 98 27.84 -16.70 5.50
CA VAL A 98 27.81 -17.49 4.26
C VAL A 98 26.81 -18.65 4.34
N PHE A 99 26.69 -19.31 5.50
CA PHE A 99 25.72 -20.38 5.70
C PHE A 99 24.28 -19.86 5.62
N VAL A 100 23.99 -18.75 6.29
CA VAL A 100 22.66 -18.10 6.27
C VAL A 100 22.31 -17.60 4.87
N GLY A 101 23.24 -16.99 4.16
CA GLY A 101 23.04 -16.53 2.78
C GLY A 101 22.73 -17.67 1.80
N ASN A 102 23.31 -18.85 2.00
CA ASN A 102 23.05 -20.03 1.17
C ASN A 102 21.77 -20.78 1.54
N PHE A 103 21.36 -20.76 2.81
CA PHE A 103 20.16 -21.45 3.28
C PHE A 103 18.87 -20.65 3.06
N ILE A 104 18.97 -19.32 3.08
CA ILE A 104 17.85 -18.41 2.92
C ILE A 104 17.80 -17.89 1.49
N GLY A 105 16.98 -18.53 0.64
CA GLY A 105 16.81 -18.17 -0.77
C GLY A 105 16.43 -16.69 -1.03
N GLY A 106 16.82 -16.22 -2.22
CA GLY A 106 17.09 -14.82 -2.60
C GLY A 106 15.97 -13.78 -2.63
N ASN A 107 15.06 -13.76 -1.65
CA ASN A 107 14.11 -12.66 -1.45
C ASN A 107 14.17 -12.09 -0.02
N LYS A 108 15.34 -12.11 0.63
CA LYS A 108 15.53 -11.52 1.96
C LYS A 108 16.82 -10.71 2.01
N LYS A 109 16.74 -9.52 2.61
CA LYS A 109 17.88 -8.67 2.91
C LYS A 109 18.32 -9.00 4.34
N ASN A 110 19.55 -9.48 4.50
CA ASN A 110 20.12 -9.83 5.78
C ASN A 110 20.99 -8.66 6.26
N ASP A 111 20.68 -8.10 7.42
CA ASP A 111 21.51 -7.11 8.09
C ASP A 111 22.15 -7.77 9.32
N PHE A 112 23.48 -7.81 9.36
CA PHE A 112 24.26 -8.37 10.48
C PHE A 112 24.82 -7.23 11.32
N HIS A 113 24.58 -7.28 12.64
CA HIS A 113 25.12 -6.32 13.59
C HIS A 113 26.03 -7.06 14.59
N PHE A 114 27.20 -6.47 14.85
CA PHE A 114 28.25 -6.97 15.73
C PHE A 114 28.31 -6.15 17.02
#